data_AF-A0A0P4R560-F1
#
_entry.id   AF-A0A0P4R560-F1
#
_cell.length_a   1.000
_cell.length_b   1.000
_cell.length_c   1.000
_cell.angle_alpha   90.00
_cell.angle_beta   90.00
_cell.angle_gamma   90.00
#
_symmetry.space_group_name_H-M   'P 1'
#
loop_
_entity.id
_entity.type
_entity.pdbx_description
1 polymer ?
#
loop_
_entity_poly.entity_id
_entity_poly.type
_entity_poly.pdbx_seq_one_letter_code
_entity_poly.pdbx_strand_id
1 'polypeptide(L)'
;MLLPEDFPFDYGPLSLDALEAQLLEQDNSGQESEKRAEFVESAAAFLGDVLLGVAGGGWGWNTRPVEGRPGQPVVCPDPELELSPVAPMLLIAYALRVRTGTAFAEEIARLRQAVTARQQAIPGWQPVKEHTPLVDPREARPEDPVLSAWLAERSEALSAWVKEAFDGAWRWNYHPGTLDWLEAVVKQRFATVAEFDAARDEPFVQGACWYLGEVIRRNKGAVWQYIPFDPDAEPGAPGSRENVWTEVPFVDQPDKRLGGAAIPLECLRELLPAGDGDVEPGERQRGLTDELFWFRASSYAHVGALLTRLGMVSREKVDSVLTEYSRFAYNELTPHEVPGALESFGVAISAHADDVDDLEGSYTSLLQEAAALTDGAVTITDVTLHGGEYGEILEFARNGVLVTQDTEHHSFDYLDHLAISEFMGHVDPDPDDDTRRFYLADFVYLREATYDSYYVFATPEQATVLEKELGLDLR
;
A
#
# COMPACT_ATOMS: atom_id res chain seq x y z
N MET A 1 7.44 13.08 -19.93
CA MET A 1 7.57 13.20 -18.46
C MET A 1 8.85 13.99 -18.17
N LEU A 2 8.82 14.96 -17.24
CA LEU A 2 9.97 15.86 -16.97
C LEU A 2 10.83 15.42 -15.78
N LEU A 3 10.38 14.41 -15.03
CA LEU A 3 11.16 13.70 -14.02
C LEU A 3 11.64 12.36 -14.60
N PRO A 4 12.77 11.81 -14.10
CA PRO A 4 13.18 10.43 -14.38
C PRO A 4 12.08 9.42 -14.04
N GLU A 5 12.04 8.28 -14.74
CA GLU A 5 11.05 7.21 -14.47
C GLU A 5 11.20 6.61 -13.06
N ASP A 6 12.41 6.68 -12.49
CA ASP A 6 12.78 6.17 -11.18
C ASP A 6 12.74 7.24 -10.06
N PHE A 7 12.11 8.41 -10.30
CA PHE A 7 11.94 9.39 -9.24
C PHE A 7 11.07 8.81 -8.11
N PRO A 8 11.54 8.77 -6.85
CA PRO A 8 10.94 7.94 -5.81
C PRO A 8 9.55 8.40 -5.34
N PHE A 9 9.16 9.67 -5.59
CA PHE A 9 7.89 10.26 -5.13
C PHE A 9 7.53 9.87 -3.68
N ASP A 10 8.53 9.77 -2.80
CA ASP A 10 8.35 9.29 -1.43
C ASP A 10 7.75 10.36 -0.48
N TYR A 11 7.57 11.58 -0.99
CA TYR A 11 7.22 12.79 -0.23
C TYR A 11 8.08 12.96 1.03
N GLY A 12 9.31 12.46 0.97
CA GLY A 12 10.33 12.52 1.99
C GLY A 12 11.48 13.46 1.58
N PRO A 13 12.33 13.85 2.54
CA PRO A 13 13.46 14.72 2.25
C PRO A 13 14.50 14.14 1.29
N LEU A 14 14.56 12.80 1.14
CA LEU A 14 15.51 12.14 0.23
C LEU A 14 15.22 12.43 -1.24
N SER A 15 13.94 12.58 -1.62
CA SER A 15 13.56 12.98 -2.98
C SER A 15 13.95 14.40 -3.35
N LEU A 16 14.22 15.27 -2.37
CA LEU A 16 14.46 16.69 -2.63
C LEU A 16 15.80 16.97 -3.30
N ASP A 17 16.83 16.16 -3.03
CA ASP A 17 18.13 16.29 -3.70
C ASP A 17 18.00 16.01 -5.20
N ALA A 18 17.28 14.95 -5.56
CA ALA A 18 16.98 14.61 -6.95
C ALA A 18 16.10 15.67 -7.63
N LEU A 19 15.11 16.20 -6.92
CA LEU A 19 14.24 17.26 -7.43
C LEU A 19 15.01 18.57 -7.70
N GLU A 20 15.87 18.98 -6.77
CA GLU A 20 16.70 20.18 -6.94
C GLU A 20 17.66 20.03 -8.13
N ALA A 21 18.32 18.87 -8.23
CA ALA A 21 19.20 18.56 -9.37
C ALA A 21 18.46 18.65 -10.71
N GLN A 22 17.25 18.09 -10.79
CA GLN A 22 16.43 18.14 -12.01
C GLN A 22 15.99 19.57 -12.35
N LEU A 23 15.56 20.35 -11.36
CA LEU A 23 15.21 21.77 -11.57
C LEU A 23 16.39 22.57 -12.13
N LEU A 24 17.60 22.33 -11.62
CA LEU A 24 18.83 22.98 -12.09
C LEU A 24 19.21 22.58 -13.50
N GLU A 25 19.00 21.31 -13.88
CA GLU A 25 19.23 20.81 -15.23
C GLU A 25 18.23 21.40 -16.23
N GLN A 26 16.94 21.44 -15.88
CA GLN A 26 15.88 21.99 -16.73
C GLN A 26 15.98 23.50 -16.95
N ASP A 27 16.50 24.25 -15.97
CA ASP A 27 16.77 25.67 -16.16
C ASP A 27 17.82 25.93 -17.26
N ASN A 28 18.75 24.98 -17.49
CA ASN A 28 19.78 25.08 -18.51
C ASN A 28 19.33 24.59 -19.90
N SER A 29 18.29 23.76 -19.98
CA SER A 29 17.92 23.00 -21.20
C SER A 29 17.16 23.81 -22.25
N GLY A 30 16.76 25.05 -21.95
CA GLY A 30 16.09 25.94 -22.89
C GLY A 30 14.69 25.45 -23.32
N GLN A 31 14.03 24.62 -22.49
CA GLN A 31 12.71 24.05 -22.75
C GLN A 31 11.61 25.11 -22.98
N GLU A 32 10.51 24.66 -23.60
CA GLU A 32 9.29 25.46 -23.79
C GLU A 32 8.80 26.05 -22.45
N SER A 33 8.53 27.35 -22.44
CA SER A 33 8.23 28.12 -21.22
C SER A 33 7.01 27.61 -20.45
N GLU A 34 6.01 27.03 -21.14
CA GLU A 34 4.77 26.55 -20.51
C GLU A 34 4.98 25.25 -19.73
N LYS A 35 5.60 24.23 -20.35
CA LYS A 35 5.95 22.96 -19.70
C LYS A 35 6.88 23.16 -18.51
N ARG A 36 7.80 24.11 -18.63
CA ARG A 36 8.69 24.52 -17.53
C ARG A 36 7.90 25.14 -16.37
N ALA A 37 6.92 26.00 -16.66
CA ALA A 37 6.09 26.62 -15.63
C ALA A 37 5.25 25.57 -14.89
N GLU A 38 4.61 24.66 -15.62
CA GLU A 38 3.85 23.54 -15.05
C GLU A 38 4.73 22.67 -14.15
N PHE A 39 5.92 22.30 -14.61
CA PHE A 39 6.87 21.52 -13.81
C PHE A 39 7.30 22.23 -12.52
N VAL A 40 7.60 23.54 -12.58
CA VAL A 40 7.97 24.32 -11.40
C VAL A 40 6.81 24.42 -10.41
N GLU A 41 5.56 24.54 -10.89
CA GLU A 41 4.38 24.53 -10.04
C GLU A 41 4.18 23.18 -9.36
N SER A 42 4.31 22.07 -10.09
CA SER A 42 4.26 20.72 -9.50
C SER A 42 5.38 20.50 -8.49
N ALA A 43 6.60 20.96 -8.78
CA ALA A 43 7.73 20.88 -7.87
C ALA A 43 7.50 21.71 -6.60
N ALA A 44 6.86 22.88 -6.71
CA ALA A 44 6.52 23.71 -5.56
C ALA A 44 5.46 23.05 -4.66
N ALA A 45 4.46 22.39 -5.25
CA ALA A 45 3.48 21.62 -4.50
C ALA A 45 4.14 20.44 -3.76
N PHE A 46 4.96 19.66 -4.47
CA PHE A 46 5.71 18.53 -3.88
C PHE A 46 6.62 19.01 -2.74
N LEU A 47 7.47 20.01 -3.00
CA LEU A 47 8.37 20.58 -1.99
C LEU A 47 7.61 21.06 -0.76
N GLY A 48 6.49 21.76 -0.95
CA GLY A 48 5.71 22.24 0.19
C GLY A 48 5.11 21.12 1.03
N ASP A 49 4.65 20.02 0.40
CA ASP A 49 4.15 18.86 1.13
C ASP A 49 5.25 18.15 1.93
N VAL A 50 6.48 18.05 1.38
CA VAL A 50 7.64 17.53 2.13
C VAL A 50 7.97 18.43 3.33
N LEU A 51 7.92 19.76 3.17
CA LEU A 51 8.17 20.71 4.27
C LEU A 51 7.12 20.56 5.38
N LEU A 52 5.84 20.38 5.01
CA LEU A 52 4.75 20.10 5.96
C LEU A 52 4.95 18.75 6.67
N GLY A 53 5.43 17.72 5.96
CA GLY A 53 5.76 16.43 6.57
C GLY A 53 6.87 16.52 7.63
N VAL A 54 7.79 17.49 7.49
CA VAL A 54 8.86 17.72 8.47
C VAL A 54 8.42 18.57 9.64
N ALA A 55 7.71 19.67 9.38
CA ALA A 55 7.47 20.73 10.37
C ALA A 55 6.00 20.84 10.82
N GLY A 56 5.10 20.01 10.31
CA GLY A 56 3.66 20.13 10.55
C GLY A 56 3.08 21.44 10.01
N GLY A 57 1.97 21.87 10.60
CA GLY A 57 1.21 23.05 10.19
C GLY A 57 0.41 22.80 8.91
N GLY A 58 0.20 23.84 8.10
CA GLY A 58 -0.73 23.77 6.98
C GLY A 58 -0.35 24.66 5.80
N TRP A 59 -1.06 24.46 4.69
CA TRP A 59 -0.97 25.35 3.55
C TRP A 59 -1.66 26.68 3.85
N GLY A 60 -0.93 27.77 3.63
CA GLY A 60 -1.43 29.13 3.70
C GLY A 60 -1.40 29.82 2.35
N TRP A 61 -2.01 31.00 2.28
CA TRP A 61 -1.95 31.87 1.12
C TRP A 61 -1.30 33.20 1.46
N ASN A 62 -0.17 33.51 0.83
CA ASN A 62 0.44 34.83 0.91
C ASN A 62 -0.17 35.72 -0.18
N THR A 63 -0.93 36.74 0.24
CA THR A 63 -1.60 37.69 -0.66
C THR A 63 -0.68 38.73 -1.29
N ARG A 64 0.62 38.72 -0.95
CA ARG A 64 1.59 39.63 -1.58
C ARG A 64 1.76 39.22 -3.05
N PRO A 65 1.52 40.13 -4.01
CA PRO A 65 1.69 39.81 -5.42
C PRO A 65 3.12 39.42 -5.78
N VAL A 66 3.27 38.37 -6.60
CA VAL A 66 4.56 37.89 -7.14
C VAL A 66 4.37 37.66 -8.63
N GLU A 67 5.21 38.27 -9.47
CA GLU A 67 5.20 38.09 -10.93
C GLU A 67 3.82 38.24 -11.60
N GLY A 68 3.00 39.20 -11.11
CA GLY A 68 1.67 39.47 -11.67
C GLY A 68 0.56 38.53 -11.16
N ARG A 69 0.87 37.55 -10.29
CA ARG A 69 -0.12 36.72 -9.60
C ARG A 69 -0.66 37.43 -8.34
N PRO A 70 -1.92 37.21 -7.94
CA PRO A 70 -2.55 37.86 -6.79
C PRO A 70 -2.00 37.38 -5.42
N GLY A 71 -1.07 36.43 -5.43
CA GLY A 71 -0.46 35.84 -4.26
C GLY A 71 0.30 34.56 -4.62
N GLN A 72 0.75 33.83 -3.61
CA GLN A 72 1.38 32.53 -3.77
C GLN A 72 1.07 31.61 -2.56
N PRO A 73 1.00 30.29 -2.77
CA PRO A 73 0.90 29.34 -1.68
C PRO A 73 2.17 29.38 -0.83
N VAL A 74 2.00 29.20 0.48
CA VAL A 74 3.09 29.10 1.46
C VAL A 74 2.83 27.93 2.40
N VAL A 75 3.91 27.33 2.87
CA VAL A 75 3.87 26.38 3.98
C VAL A 75 3.99 27.16 5.27
N CYS A 76 2.98 27.07 6.13
CA CYS A 76 3.00 27.60 7.48
C CYS A 76 3.38 26.44 8.41
N PRO A 77 4.61 26.39 8.96
CA PRO A 77 4.99 25.34 9.92
C PRO A 77 4.06 25.32 11.15
N ASP A 78 4.11 24.21 11.91
CA ASP A 78 3.33 24.09 13.15
C ASP A 78 3.48 25.36 14.00
N PRO A 79 2.37 25.99 14.43
CA PRO A 79 2.41 27.24 15.18
C PRO A 79 3.30 27.20 16.42
N GLU A 80 3.47 26.05 17.06
CA GLU A 80 4.33 25.88 18.24
C GLU A 80 5.83 25.95 17.93
N LEU A 81 6.22 25.90 16.65
CA LEU A 81 7.60 26.12 16.20
C LEU A 81 7.94 27.62 16.05
N GLU A 82 6.94 28.51 16.04
CA GLU A 82 7.10 29.97 15.89
C GLU A 82 7.94 30.38 14.66
N LEU A 83 7.88 29.59 13.58
CA LEU A 83 8.63 29.84 12.36
C LEU A 83 7.85 30.71 11.36
N SER A 84 8.59 31.47 10.55
CA SER A 84 7.99 32.18 9.42
C SER A 84 7.54 31.20 8.32
N PRO A 85 6.45 31.50 7.60
CA PRO A 85 6.03 30.68 6.46
C PRO A 85 7.11 30.59 5.38
N VAL A 86 7.25 29.40 4.80
CA VAL A 86 8.16 29.12 3.69
C VAL A 86 7.36 29.17 2.40
N ALA A 87 7.82 29.93 1.40
CA ALA A 87 7.19 29.97 0.08
C ALA A 87 7.94 29.02 -0.86
N PRO A 88 7.40 27.84 -1.23
CA PRO A 88 8.12 26.86 -2.04
C PRO A 88 8.60 27.44 -3.38
N MET A 89 7.78 28.28 -4.03
CA MET A 89 8.16 28.99 -5.26
C MET A 89 9.38 29.89 -5.08
N LEU A 90 9.48 30.61 -3.95
CA LEU A 90 10.65 31.46 -3.67
C LEU A 90 11.88 30.63 -3.31
N LEU A 91 11.69 29.48 -2.67
CA LEU A 91 12.78 28.55 -2.36
C LEU A 91 13.34 27.92 -3.64
N ILE A 92 12.48 27.52 -4.59
CA ILE A 92 12.89 27.06 -5.92
C ILE A 92 13.62 28.19 -6.67
N ALA A 93 13.05 29.39 -6.70
CA ALA A 93 13.69 30.53 -7.35
C ALA A 93 15.06 30.88 -6.73
N TYR A 94 15.19 30.74 -5.41
CA TYR A 94 16.47 30.87 -4.71
C TYR A 94 17.44 29.77 -5.14
N ALA A 95 17.04 28.50 -5.12
CA ALA A 95 17.85 27.36 -5.54
C ALA A 95 18.39 27.52 -6.96
N LEU A 96 17.52 27.89 -7.92
CA LEU A 96 17.90 28.15 -9.32
C LEU A 96 18.87 29.33 -9.46
N ARG A 97 18.82 30.31 -8.56
CA ARG A 97 19.71 31.47 -8.56
C ARG A 97 21.08 31.15 -7.96
N VAL A 98 21.13 30.44 -6.84
CA VAL A 98 22.39 30.15 -6.12
C VAL A 98 23.10 28.92 -6.67
N ARG A 99 22.34 27.97 -7.21
CA ARG A 99 22.80 26.76 -7.91
C ARG A 99 23.77 25.91 -7.08
N THR A 100 23.54 25.82 -5.77
CA THR A 100 24.35 25.00 -4.87
C THR A 100 23.99 23.51 -4.96
N GLY A 101 22.74 23.18 -5.30
CA GLY A 101 22.21 21.82 -5.24
C GLY A 101 21.93 21.36 -3.80
N THR A 102 21.82 22.30 -2.86
CA THR A 102 21.67 22.04 -1.42
C THR A 102 20.60 22.91 -0.77
N ALA A 103 19.94 23.80 -1.53
CA ALA A 103 19.03 24.79 -0.96
C ALA A 103 17.84 24.12 -0.25
N PHE A 104 17.32 23.02 -0.80
CA PHE A 104 16.22 22.29 -0.17
C PHE A 104 16.70 21.54 1.07
N ALA A 105 17.84 20.87 1.00
CA ALA A 105 18.43 20.16 2.14
C ALA A 105 18.74 21.09 3.32
N GLU A 106 19.24 22.30 3.05
CA GLU A 106 19.50 23.33 4.07
C GLU A 106 18.20 23.79 4.76
N GLU A 107 17.13 24.00 4.00
CA GLU A 107 15.83 24.38 4.56
C GLU A 107 15.22 23.25 5.40
N ILE A 108 15.34 22.00 4.95
CA ILE A 108 14.93 20.83 5.74
C ILE A 108 15.71 20.74 7.05
N ALA A 109 17.03 20.94 7.01
CA ALA A 109 17.86 20.92 8.20
C ALA A 109 17.44 22.01 9.20
N ARG A 110 17.11 23.21 8.72
CA ARG A 110 16.57 24.31 9.53
C ARG A 110 15.26 23.92 10.23
N LEU A 111 14.32 23.32 9.49
CA LEU A 111 13.03 22.88 10.04
C LEU A 111 13.21 21.75 11.06
N ARG A 112 14.01 20.73 10.74
CA ARG A 112 14.32 19.61 11.66
C ARG A 112 14.94 20.10 12.95
N GLN A 113 15.88 21.05 12.88
CA GLN A 113 16.50 21.62 14.07
C GLN A 113 15.46 22.28 14.99
N ALA A 114 14.49 23.01 14.44
CA ALA A 114 13.42 23.62 15.22
C ALA A 114 12.52 22.56 15.88
N VAL A 115 12.14 21.51 15.14
CA VAL A 115 11.36 20.38 15.66
C VAL A 115 12.10 19.68 16.79
N THR A 116 13.38 19.33 16.61
CA THR A 116 14.20 18.70 17.64
C THR A 116 14.32 19.58 18.89
N ALA A 117 14.52 20.89 18.72
CA ALA A 117 14.58 21.81 19.86
C ALA A 117 13.26 21.84 20.65
N ARG A 118 12.10 21.80 19.95
CA ARG A 118 10.78 21.74 20.60
C ARG A 118 10.55 20.41 21.32
N GLN A 119 10.90 19.29 20.70
CA GLN A 119 10.82 17.95 21.31
C GLN A 119 11.68 17.82 22.58
N GLN A 120 12.86 18.46 22.60
CA GLN A 120 13.71 18.51 23.79
C GLN A 120 13.09 19.34 24.91
N ALA A 121 12.39 20.43 24.58
CA ALA A 121 11.71 21.28 25.55
C ALA A 121 10.42 20.65 26.09
N ILE A 122 9.70 19.88 25.25
CA ILE A 122 8.45 19.21 25.59
C ILE A 122 8.54 17.75 25.12
N PRO A 123 9.00 16.83 25.99
CA PRO A 123 9.05 15.41 25.67
C PRO A 123 7.67 14.89 25.27
N GLY A 124 7.63 14.17 24.13
CA GLY A 124 6.39 13.64 23.56
C GLY A 124 5.63 14.60 22.62
N TRP A 125 6.03 15.88 22.53
CA TRP A 125 5.48 16.78 21.53
C TRP A 125 5.88 16.35 20.11
N GLN A 126 4.98 16.53 19.15
CA GLN A 126 5.21 16.28 17.73
C GLN A 126 4.56 17.39 16.91
N PRO A 127 5.15 17.81 15.79
CA PRO A 127 4.49 18.72 14.88
C PRO A 127 3.24 18.07 14.30
N VAL A 128 2.13 18.80 14.25
CA VAL A 128 0.85 18.32 13.73
C VAL A 128 0.61 18.96 12.36
N LYS A 129 0.51 18.12 11.33
CA LYS A 129 0.18 18.55 9.96
C LYS A 129 -1.34 18.60 9.78
N GLU A 130 -1.86 19.71 9.24
CA GLU A 130 -3.22 19.82 8.71
C GLU A 130 -3.37 18.94 7.46
N HIS A 131 -4.48 18.20 7.39
CA HIS A 131 -4.77 17.33 6.25
C HIS A 131 -4.73 18.11 4.93
N THR A 132 -3.91 17.63 4.00
CA THR A 132 -3.82 18.15 2.64
C THR A 132 -4.74 17.34 1.73
N PRO A 133 -5.85 17.93 1.24
CA PRO A 133 -6.79 17.21 0.38
C PRO A 133 -6.10 16.65 -0.86
N LEU A 134 -6.48 15.43 -1.27
CA LEU A 134 -5.94 14.73 -2.45
C LEU A 134 -4.46 14.33 -2.36
N VAL A 135 -3.78 14.61 -1.25
CA VAL A 135 -2.39 14.19 -1.03
C VAL A 135 -2.30 13.26 0.17
N ASP A 136 -2.80 13.70 1.33
CA ASP A 136 -2.79 12.85 2.53
C ASP A 136 -3.86 11.75 2.42
N PRO A 137 -3.62 10.57 3.06
CA PRO A 137 -4.58 9.50 3.09
C PRO A 137 -5.98 10.00 3.45
N ARG A 138 -6.98 9.60 2.67
CA ARG A 138 -8.37 9.86 3.04
C ARG A 138 -8.77 8.90 4.15
N GLU A 139 -9.59 9.37 5.09
CA GLU A 139 -10.32 8.45 5.96
C GLU A 139 -11.07 7.44 5.09
N ALA A 140 -11.01 6.17 5.48
CA ALA A 140 -11.72 5.11 4.79
C ALA A 140 -13.19 5.51 4.70
N ARG A 141 -13.74 5.52 3.48
CA ARG A 141 -15.17 5.75 3.31
C ARG A 141 -15.93 4.63 4.03
N PRO A 142 -17.07 4.93 4.67
CA PRO A 142 -17.92 3.89 5.22
C PRO A 142 -18.26 2.88 4.13
N GLU A 143 -18.31 1.61 4.50
CA GLU A 143 -18.63 0.54 3.55
C GLU A 143 -20.00 0.76 2.93
N ASP A 144 -20.04 0.77 1.60
CA ASP A 144 -21.29 0.92 0.85
C ASP A 144 -21.94 -0.47 0.66
N PRO A 145 -23.21 -0.67 1.07
CA PRO A 145 -23.87 -1.97 0.95
C PRO A 145 -23.96 -2.51 -0.48
N VAL A 146 -24.03 -1.63 -1.49
CA VAL A 146 -24.04 -2.02 -2.91
C VAL A 146 -22.69 -2.61 -3.29
N LEU A 147 -21.60 -1.95 -2.89
CA LEU A 147 -20.26 -2.45 -3.13
C LEU A 147 -20.03 -3.79 -2.41
N SER A 148 -20.41 -3.88 -1.12
CA SER A 148 -20.24 -5.11 -0.35
C SER A 148 -21.01 -6.28 -0.96
N ALA A 149 -22.26 -6.05 -1.41
CA ALA A 149 -23.04 -7.08 -2.10
C ALA A 149 -22.41 -7.48 -3.43
N TRP A 150 -21.93 -6.51 -4.21
CA TRP A 150 -21.25 -6.78 -5.48
C TRP A 150 -19.97 -7.59 -5.28
N LEU A 151 -19.11 -7.21 -4.32
CA LEU A 151 -17.88 -7.94 -4.01
C LEU A 151 -18.16 -9.38 -3.56
N ALA A 152 -19.15 -9.59 -2.69
CA ALA A 152 -19.55 -10.92 -2.23
C ALA A 152 -20.04 -11.80 -3.39
N GLU A 153 -20.92 -11.27 -4.24
CA GLU A 153 -21.43 -11.98 -5.42
C GLU A 153 -20.31 -12.39 -6.40
N ARG A 154 -19.33 -11.50 -6.63
CA ARG A 154 -18.18 -11.80 -7.50
C ARG A 154 -17.24 -12.82 -6.89
N SER A 155 -16.97 -12.73 -5.59
CA SER A 155 -16.17 -13.70 -4.84
C SER A 155 -16.78 -15.10 -4.91
N GLU A 156 -18.10 -15.23 -4.75
CA GLU A 156 -18.81 -16.51 -4.86
C GLU A 156 -18.78 -17.07 -6.31
N ALA A 157 -18.90 -16.18 -7.31
CA ALA A 157 -18.91 -16.57 -8.73
C ALA A 157 -17.53 -16.85 -9.32
N LEU A 158 -16.44 -16.49 -8.63
CA LEU A 158 -15.06 -16.54 -9.10
C LEU A 158 -14.70 -17.88 -9.74
N SER A 159 -14.95 -19.00 -9.05
CA SER A 159 -14.55 -20.33 -9.52
C SER A 159 -15.19 -20.68 -10.86
N ALA A 160 -16.46 -20.31 -11.06
CA ALA A 160 -17.16 -20.55 -12.31
C ALA A 160 -16.69 -19.61 -13.42
N TRP A 161 -16.51 -18.32 -13.09
CA TRP A 161 -16.04 -17.31 -14.03
C TRP A 161 -14.64 -17.61 -14.54
N VAL A 162 -13.71 -17.99 -13.66
CA VAL A 162 -12.34 -18.38 -14.03
C VAL A 162 -12.33 -19.57 -14.97
N LYS A 163 -13.19 -20.56 -14.73
CA LYS A 163 -13.27 -21.73 -15.60
C LYS A 163 -13.69 -21.34 -17.02
N GLU A 164 -14.61 -20.38 -17.15
CA GLU A 164 -15.04 -19.82 -18.43
C GLU A 164 -13.95 -18.95 -19.08
N ALA A 165 -13.32 -18.05 -18.31
CA ALA A 165 -12.37 -17.06 -18.82
C ALA A 165 -10.98 -17.64 -19.11
N PHE A 166 -10.48 -18.57 -18.28
CA PHE A 166 -9.12 -19.10 -18.35
C PHE A 166 -9.05 -20.59 -18.73
N ASP A 167 -10.16 -21.18 -19.20
CA ASP A 167 -10.27 -22.61 -19.57
C ASP A 167 -9.80 -23.56 -18.45
N GLY A 168 -10.08 -23.20 -17.20
CA GLY A 168 -9.73 -23.99 -16.01
C GLY A 168 -8.23 -24.21 -15.77
N ALA A 169 -7.35 -23.50 -16.47
CA ALA A 169 -5.92 -23.55 -16.20
C ALA A 169 -5.60 -22.97 -14.81
N TRP A 170 -4.53 -23.47 -14.16
CA TRP A 170 -4.01 -23.03 -12.85
C TRP A 170 -3.56 -21.55 -12.76
N ARG A 171 -4.02 -20.69 -13.67
CA ARG A 171 -3.45 -19.37 -14.00
C ARG A 171 -4.10 -18.18 -13.30
N TRP A 172 -4.95 -18.40 -12.31
CA TRP A 172 -5.71 -17.36 -11.62
C TRP A 172 -5.19 -17.21 -10.19
N ASN A 173 -3.98 -16.69 -10.06
CA ASN A 173 -3.33 -16.44 -8.77
C ASN A 173 -3.29 -14.94 -8.43
N TYR A 174 -4.00 -14.09 -9.17
CA TYR A 174 -3.94 -12.63 -9.08
C TYR A 174 -2.54 -12.03 -9.32
N HIS A 175 -1.60 -12.78 -9.89
CA HIS A 175 -0.30 -12.23 -10.25
C HIS A 175 -0.43 -11.26 -11.45
N PRO A 176 0.33 -10.13 -11.49
CA PRO A 176 0.30 -9.16 -12.58
C PRO A 176 0.51 -9.78 -13.98
N GLY A 177 1.33 -10.82 -14.07
CA GLY A 177 1.55 -11.57 -15.32
C GLY A 177 0.30 -12.30 -15.87
N THR A 178 -0.81 -12.33 -15.13
CA THR A 178 -2.09 -12.86 -15.61
C THR A 178 -2.91 -11.84 -16.40
N LEU A 179 -2.54 -10.55 -16.35
CA LEU A 179 -3.27 -9.48 -17.03
C LEU A 179 -3.17 -9.56 -18.56
N ASP A 180 -2.03 -9.99 -19.12
CA ASP A 180 -1.88 -10.27 -20.55
C ASP A 180 -2.92 -11.28 -21.05
N TRP A 181 -3.24 -12.28 -20.20
CA TRP A 181 -4.25 -13.28 -20.50
C TRP A 181 -5.65 -12.70 -20.43
N LEU A 182 -5.96 -11.93 -19.39
CA LEU A 182 -7.26 -11.25 -19.28
C LEU A 182 -7.50 -10.36 -20.51
N GLU A 183 -6.50 -9.58 -20.90
CA GLU A 183 -6.52 -8.74 -22.10
C GLU A 183 -6.83 -9.57 -23.36
N ALA A 184 -6.14 -10.69 -23.56
CA ALA A 184 -6.36 -11.56 -24.71
C ALA A 184 -7.81 -12.11 -24.76
N VAL A 185 -8.36 -12.52 -23.62
CA VAL A 185 -9.73 -13.07 -23.54
C VAL A 185 -10.77 -11.99 -23.82
N VAL A 186 -10.58 -10.77 -23.31
CA VAL A 186 -11.47 -9.63 -23.57
C VAL A 186 -11.47 -9.26 -25.06
N LYS A 187 -10.28 -9.14 -25.66
CA LYS A 187 -10.11 -8.86 -27.10
C LYS A 187 -10.64 -9.99 -28.00
N GLN A 188 -10.66 -11.23 -27.51
CA GLN A 188 -11.27 -12.35 -28.24
C GLN A 188 -12.80 -12.31 -28.20
N ARG A 189 -13.38 -11.82 -27.10
CA ARG A 189 -14.84 -11.82 -26.88
C ARG A 189 -15.54 -10.61 -27.49
N PHE A 190 -14.88 -9.45 -27.52
CA PHE A 190 -15.44 -8.19 -28.02
C PHE A 190 -14.55 -7.61 -29.11
N ALA A 191 -15.13 -7.28 -30.26
CA ALA A 191 -14.40 -6.66 -31.36
C ALA A 191 -14.37 -5.13 -31.26
N THR A 192 -15.35 -4.53 -30.58
CA THR A 192 -15.48 -3.06 -30.47
C THR A 192 -15.94 -2.64 -29.07
N VAL A 193 -15.67 -1.38 -28.72
CA VAL A 193 -16.18 -0.74 -27.49
C VAL A 193 -17.70 -0.79 -27.41
N ALA A 194 -18.40 -0.65 -28.53
CA ALA A 194 -19.87 -0.67 -28.53
C ALA A 194 -20.44 -2.05 -28.13
N GLU A 195 -19.78 -3.14 -28.55
CA GLU A 195 -20.15 -4.50 -28.12
C GLU A 195 -19.87 -4.71 -26.63
N PHE A 196 -18.75 -4.20 -26.12
CA PHE A 196 -18.41 -4.26 -24.70
C PHE A 196 -19.38 -3.46 -23.84
N ASP A 197 -19.67 -2.21 -24.22
CA ASP A 197 -20.60 -1.33 -23.50
C ASP A 197 -22.02 -1.91 -23.43
N ALA A 198 -22.44 -2.64 -24.47
CA ALA A 198 -23.72 -3.36 -24.48
C ALA A 198 -23.75 -4.57 -23.52
N ALA A 199 -22.58 -5.18 -23.26
CA ALA A 199 -22.40 -6.33 -22.37
C ALA A 199 -21.91 -5.93 -20.96
N ARG A 200 -21.87 -4.64 -20.62
CA ARG A 200 -21.24 -4.12 -19.39
C ARG A 200 -21.73 -4.80 -18.11
N ASP A 201 -23.01 -5.15 -18.04
CA ASP A 201 -23.65 -5.74 -16.85
C ASP A 201 -23.67 -7.28 -16.93
N GLU A 202 -23.12 -7.89 -17.98
CA GLU A 202 -23.04 -9.34 -18.10
C GLU A 202 -22.02 -9.95 -17.12
N PRO A 203 -22.24 -11.19 -16.65
CA PRO A 203 -21.36 -11.84 -15.68
C PRO A 203 -19.90 -11.89 -16.09
N PHE A 204 -19.61 -12.02 -17.39
CA PHE A 204 -18.23 -12.04 -17.88
C PHE A 204 -17.52 -10.70 -17.64
N VAL A 205 -18.13 -9.58 -18.04
CA VAL A 205 -17.52 -8.24 -17.89
C VAL A 205 -17.39 -7.86 -16.42
N GLN A 206 -18.42 -8.13 -15.62
CA GLN A 206 -18.39 -7.88 -14.18
C GLN A 206 -17.30 -8.69 -13.47
N GLY A 207 -17.12 -9.97 -13.84
CA GLY A 207 -16.02 -10.79 -13.32
C GLY A 207 -14.63 -10.31 -13.78
N ALA A 208 -14.49 -9.83 -15.03
CA ALA A 208 -13.25 -9.25 -15.53
C ALA A 208 -12.87 -7.97 -14.77
N CYS A 209 -13.84 -7.09 -14.52
CA CYS A 209 -13.66 -5.86 -13.73
C CYS A 209 -13.18 -6.20 -12.32
N TRP A 210 -13.86 -7.15 -11.68
CA TRP A 210 -13.51 -7.61 -10.34
C TRP A 210 -12.11 -8.24 -10.30
N TYR A 211 -11.78 -9.11 -11.26
CA TYR A 211 -10.47 -9.76 -11.31
C TYR A 211 -9.33 -8.74 -11.48
N LEU A 212 -9.47 -7.78 -12.40
CA LEU A 212 -8.47 -6.72 -12.58
C LEU A 212 -8.31 -5.89 -11.30
N GLY A 213 -9.42 -5.51 -10.66
CA GLY A 213 -9.37 -4.80 -9.39
C GLY A 213 -8.71 -5.61 -8.27
N GLU A 214 -8.95 -6.93 -8.17
CA GLU A 214 -8.26 -7.80 -7.19
C GLU A 214 -6.77 -7.94 -7.47
N VAL A 215 -6.34 -7.98 -8.74
CA VAL A 215 -4.91 -7.94 -9.10
C VAL A 215 -4.29 -6.63 -8.60
N ILE A 216 -4.94 -5.49 -8.83
CA ILE A 216 -4.45 -4.18 -8.35
C ILE A 216 -4.42 -4.17 -6.82
N ARG A 217 -5.53 -4.55 -6.16
CA ARG A 217 -5.69 -4.58 -4.70
C ARG A 217 -4.57 -5.37 -4.02
N ARG A 218 -4.35 -6.61 -4.46
CA ARG A 218 -3.44 -7.57 -3.83
C ARG A 218 -1.96 -7.31 -4.14
N ASN A 219 -1.66 -6.63 -5.26
CA ASN A 219 -0.27 -6.36 -5.64
C ASN A 219 0.20 -4.95 -5.30
N LYS A 220 -0.73 -4.02 -5.09
CA LYS A 220 -0.43 -2.60 -4.96
C LYS A 220 -1.09 -1.93 -3.75
N GLY A 221 -1.77 -2.67 -2.86
CA GLY A 221 -2.37 -2.08 -1.66
C GLY A 221 -3.47 -1.04 -1.96
N ALA A 222 -4.21 -1.25 -3.05
CA ALA A 222 -5.40 -0.44 -3.34
C ALA A 222 -6.61 -0.98 -2.56
N VAL A 223 -7.66 -0.17 -2.43
CA VAL A 223 -8.95 -0.55 -1.83
C VAL A 223 -10.09 -0.39 -2.82
N TRP A 224 -11.08 -1.26 -2.73
CA TRP A 224 -12.34 -1.10 -3.45
C TRP A 224 -13.15 0.07 -2.88
N GLN A 225 -13.70 0.89 -3.77
CA GLN A 225 -14.49 2.07 -3.47
C GLN A 225 -15.72 2.14 -4.37
N TYR A 226 -16.73 2.85 -3.89
CA TYR A 226 -17.96 3.12 -4.62
C TYR A 226 -18.49 4.49 -4.22
N ILE A 227 -19.02 5.23 -5.18
CA ILE A 227 -19.66 6.53 -4.94
C ILE A 227 -21.13 6.39 -5.35
N PRO A 228 -22.08 6.40 -4.41
CA PRO A 228 -23.49 6.34 -4.75
C PRO A 228 -23.93 7.64 -5.44
N PHE A 229 -24.98 7.54 -6.25
CA PHE A 229 -25.61 8.72 -6.84
C PHE A 229 -26.24 9.60 -5.75
N ASP A 230 -25.90 10.89 -5.79
CA ASP A 230 -26.48 11.93 -4.95
C ASP A 230 -27.25 12.92 -5.85
N PRO A 231 -28.59 13.03 -5.72
CA PRO A 231 -29.39 13.94 -6.53
C PRO A 231 -29.07 15.43 -6.28
N ASP A 232 -28.42 15.75 -5.16
CA ASP A 232 -28.05 17.11 -4.79
C ASP A 232 -26.61 17.46 -5.18
N ALA A 233 -25.84 16.51 -5.75
CA ALA A 233 -24.48 16.76 -6.20
C ALA A 233 -24.43 17.71 -7.41
N GLU A 234 -23.49 18.66 -7.38
CA GLU A 234 -23.24 19.55 -8.51
C GLU A 234 -22.79 18.75 -9.76
N PRO A 235 -23.12 19.21 -10.98
CA PRO A 235 -22.64 18.58 -12.21
C PRO A 235 -21.12 18.36 -12.21
N GLY A 236 -20.70 17.11 -12.45
CA GLY A 236 -19.30 16.70 -12.45
C GLY A 236 -18.68 16.41 -11.08
N ALA A 237 -19.34 16.77 -9.97
CA ALA A 237 -18.89 16.41 -8.63
C ALA A 237 -19.06 14.90 -8.36
N PRO A 238 -18.27 14.30 -7.44
CA PRO A 238 -18.54 12.95 -6.96
C PRO A 238 -20.01 12.80 -6.51
N GLY A 239 -20.70 11.76 -6.99
CA GLY A 239 -22.13 11.54 -6.73
C GLY A 239 -23.03 12.06 -7.85
N SER A 240 -22.51 12.89 -8.75
CA SER A 240 -23.23 13.32 -9.97
C SER A 240 -23.15 12.26 -11.07
N ARG A 241 -24.21 12.11 -11.88
CA ARG A 241 -24.21 11.22 -13.06
C ARG A 241 -23.25 11.63 -14.16
N GLU A 242 -22.79 12.88 -14.15
CA GLU A 242 -21.78 13.36 -15.09
C GLU A 242 -20.35 12.96 -14.66
N ASN A 243 -20.20 12.49 -13.42
CA ASN A 243 -18.92 12.01 -12.91
C ASN A 243 -18.75 10.53 -13.20
N VAL A 244 -17.65 10.18 -13.88
CA VAL A 244 -17.34 8.80 -14.32
C VAL A 244 -17.16 7.80 -13.18
N TRP A 245 -16.92 8.27 -11.95
CA TRP A 245 -16.72 7.44 -10.77
C TRP A 245 -18.03 7.13 -10.01
N THR A 246 -19.14 7.76 -10.39
CA THR A 246 -20.44 7.60 -9.73
C THR A 246 -21.11 6.31 -10.20
N GLU A 247 -21.64 5.53 -9.26
CA GLU A 247 -22.33 4.25 -9.49
C GLU A 247 -21.48 3.18 -10.20
N VAL A 248 -20.15 3.27 -10.09
CA VAL A 248 -19.22 2.28 -10.65
C VAL A 248 -18.20 1.86 -9.57
N PRO A 249 -18.01 0.54 -9.31
CA PRO A 249 -16.93 0.07 -8.46
C PRO A 249 -15.55 0.43 -9.04
N PHE A 250 -14.68 0.97 -8.21
CA PHE A 250 -13.32 1.35 -8.61
C PHE A 250 -12.31 0.99 -7.53
N VAL A 251 -11.04 0.91 -7.90
CA VAL A 251 -9.93 0.70 -6.96
C VAL A 251 -9.16 1.99 -6.76
N ASP A 252 -8.78 2.26 -5.51
CA ASP A 252 -8.08 3.47 -5.12
C ASP A 252 -7.03 3.18 -4.06
N GLN A 253 -5.81 3.71 -4.18
CA GLN A 253 -4.87 3.71 -3.06
C GLN A 253 -5.26 4.79 -2.04
N PRO A 254 -5.46 4.41 -0.75
CA PRO A 254 -5.84 5.37 0.30
C PRO A 254 -4.87 6.54 0.38
N ASP A 255 -3.57 6.27 0.30
CA ASP A 255 -2.51 7.26 0.24
C ASP A 255 -2.20 7.66 -1.22
N LYS A 256 -2.55 8.89 -1.59
CA LYS A 256 -2.31 9.43 -2.94
C LYS A 256 -0.84 9.72 -3.22
N ARG A 257 0.01 9.72 -2.18
CA ARG A 257 1.47 9.73 -2.36
C ARG A 257 1.99 8.42 -2.94
N LEU A 258 1.31 7.31 -2.62
CA LEU A 258 1.68 5.96 -3.02
C LEU A 258 0.97 5.52 -4.31
N GLY A 259 -0.04 6.22 -4.81
CA GLY A 259 -0.40 6.09 -6.22
C GLY A 259 -1.85 6.38 -6.56
N GLY A 260 -2.38 5.56 -7.45
CA GLY A 260 -3.47 5.90 -8.35
C GLY A 260 -4.83 5.39 -7.94
N ALA A 261 -5.81 5.78 -8.75
CA ALA A 261 -7.13 5.18 -8.77
C ALA A 261 -7.41 4.73 -10.21
N ALA A 262 -8.14 3.64 -10.36
CA ALA A 262 -8.58 3.16 -11.66
C ALA A 262 -10.01 2.64 -11.57
N ILE A 263 -10.76 2.81 -12.66
CA ILE A 263 -12.05 2.18 -12.87
C ILE A 263 -11.77 0.94 -13.73
N PRO A 264 -11.78 -0.29 -13.17
CA PRO A 264 -11.43 -1.49 -13.94
C PRO A 264 -12.28 -1.66 -15.20
N LEU A 265 -13.54 -1.22 -15.17
CA LEU A 265 -14.43 -1.23 -16.32
C LEU A 265 -13.89 -0.35 -17.48
N GLU A 266 -13.41 0.85 -17.18
CA GLU A 266 -12.84 1.75 -18.19
C GLU A 266 -11.49 1.23 -18.71
N CYS A 267 -10.64 0.69 -17.84
CA CYS A 267 -9.38 0.06 -18.26
C CYS A 267 -9.63 -1.07 -19.27
N LEU A 268 -10.65 -1.92 -19.04
CA LEU A 268 -11.03 -2.99 -19.96
C LEU A 268 -11.64 -2.43 -21.26
N ARG A 269 -12.42 -1.35 -21.16
CA ARG A 269 -13.04 -0.68 -22.30
C ARG A 269 -12.01 -0.07 -23.25
N GLU A 270 -10.94 0.51 -22.71
CA GLU A 270 -9.84 1.13 -23.47
C GLU A 270 -9.00 0.13 -24.30
N LEU A 271 -9.10 -1.18 -24.01
CA LEU A 271 -8.45 -2.22 -24.80
C LEU A 271 -9.03 -2.36 -26.21
N LEU A 272 -10.24 -1.85 -26.42
CA LEU A 272 -11.05 -2.10 -27.60
C LEU A 272 -11.11 -0.86 -28.51
N PRO A 273 -11.18 -1.04 -29.84
CA PRO A 273 -11.35 0.07 -30.75
C PRO A 273 -12.77 0.66 -30.66
N ALA A 274 -12.88 1.98 -30.84
CA ALA A 274 -14.15 2.70 -30.81
C ALA A 274 -15.13 2.36 -31.97
N GLY A 275 -14.71 1.54 -32.95
CA GLY A 275 -15.41 1.25 -34.21
C GLY A 275 -14.66 1.84 -35.42
N ASP A 276 -15.17 1.64 -36.65
CA ASP A 276 -14.59 1.95 -37.98
C ASP A 276 -14.10 3.41 -38.19
N GLY A 277 -13.16 3.87 -37.38
CA GLY A 277 -12.39 5.09 -37.55
C GLY A 277 -10.92 4.73 -37.62
N ASP A 278 -10.21 5.33 -38.58
CA ASP A 278 -8.76 5.18 -38.72
C ASP A 278 -8.09 5.45 -37.38
N VAL A 279 -7.52 4.40 -36.77
CA VAL A 279 -6.62 4.54 -35.63
C VAL A 279 -5.41 5.29 -36.15
N GLU A 280 -5.21 6.53 -35.69
CA GLU A 280 -3.99 7.30 -35.95
C GLU A 280 -2.79 6.39 -35.60
N PRO A 281 -1.90 6.07 -36.56
CA PRO A 281 -0.81 5.15 -36.33
C PRO A 281 0.25 5.84 -35.45
N GLY A 282 0.13 5.70 -34.13
CA GLY A 282 1.09 6.30 -33.19
C GLY A 282 0.74 6.16 -31.71
N GLU A 283 -0.53 6.03 -31.34
CA GLU A 283 -0.91 5.79 -29.95
C GLU A 283 -0.79 4.29 -29.64
N ARG A 284 0.22 3.92 -28.84
CA ARG A 284 0.27 2.58 -28.25
C ARG A 284 -1.01 2.39 -27.44
N GLN A 285 -1.86 1.44 -27.83
CA GLN A 285 -2.87 0.90 -26.91
C GLN A 285 -2.12 0.37 -25.69
N ARG A 286 -2.33 1.02 -24.54
CA ARG A 286 -1.79 0.58 -23.26
C ARG A 286 -2.41 -0.78 -22.93
N GLY A 287 -1.57 -1.71 -22.49
CA GLY A 287 -2.04 -3.00 -22.00
C GLY A 287 -2.52 -2.89 -20.55
N LEU A 288 -3.23 -3.90 -20.04
CA LEU A 288 -3.70 -3.88 -18.65
C LEU A 288 -2.55 -3.81 -17.63
N THR A 289 -1.37 -4.33 -17.97
CA THR A 289 -0.17 -4.21 -17.12
C THR A 289 0.33 -2.77 -17.02
N ASP A 290 0.11 -1.93 -18.03
CA ASP A 290 0.50 -0.52 -17.99
C ASP A 290 -0.35 0.25 -16.97
N GLU A 291 -1.57 -0.21 -16.65
CA GLU A 291 -2.40 0.39 -15.61
C GLU A 291 -1.77 0.26 -14.22
N LEU A 292 -0.99 -0.80 -13.98
CA LEU A 292 -0.28 -0.99 -12.72
C LEU A 292 0.79 0.07 -12.49
N PHE A 293 1.26 0.78 -13.52
CA PHE A 293 2.23 1.87 -13.38
C PHE A 293 1.71 2.99 -12.47
N TRP A 294 0.40 3.22 -12.49
CA TRP A 294 -0.23 4.26 -11.68
C TRP A 294 -0.31 3.91 -10.20
N PHE A 295 -0.05 2.65 -9.84
CA PHE A 295 -0.11 2.16 -8.47
C PHE A 295 1.29 1.79 -7.98
N ARG A 296 1.70 2.25 -6.79
CA ARG A 296 2.95 1.76 -6.17
C ARG A 296 2.68 0.57 -5.30
N ALA A 297 3.62 -0.38 -5.28
CA ALA A 297 3.57 -1.43 -4.29
C ALA A 297 3.91 -0.89 -2.89
N SER A 298 3.63 -1.67 -1.86
CA SER A 298 4.06 -1.34 -0.49
C SER A 298 5.58 -1.29 -0.38
N SER A 299 6.08 -0.60 0.64
CA SER A 299 7.50 -0.55 1.01
C SER A 299 7.62 -0.71 2.53
N TYR A 300 8.82 -0.95 3.06
CA TYR A 300 9.03 -0.95 4.51
C TYR A 300 8.61 0.39 5.14
N ALA A 301 8.89 1.51 4.47
CA ALA A 301 8.47 2.83 4.92
C ALA A 301 6.94 2.96 4.98
N HIS A 302 6.23 2.45 3.96
CA HIS A 302 4.77 2.42 3.95
C HIS A 302 4.21 1.55 5.10
N VAL A 303 4.71 0.32 5.24
CA VAL A 303 4.27 -0.62 6.29
C VAL A 303 4.52 -0.01 7.68
N GLY A 304 5.71 0.54 7.94
CA GLY A 304 6.01 1.18 9.22
C GLY A 304 5.12 2.39 9.53
N ALA A 305 4.83 3.22 8.53
CA ALA A 305 3.91 4.36 8.69
C ALA A 305 2.48 3.90 9.02
N LEU A 306 1.99 2.85 8.36
CA LEU A 306 0.69 2.24 8.63
C LEU A 306 0.62 1.66 10.05
N LEU A 307 1.61 0.86 10.45
CA LEU A 307 1.66 0.26 11.78
C LEU A 307 1.75 1.31 12.90
N THR A 308 2.46 2.41 12.67
CA THR A 308 2.48 3.55 13.61
C THR A 308 1.10 4.20 13.72
N ARG A 309 0.42 4.42 12.59
CA ARG A 309 -0.93 5.00 12.57
C ARG A 309 -1.96 4.10 13.27
N LEU A 310 -1.83 2.79 13.14
CA LEU A 310 -2.67 1.80 13.82
C LEU A 310 -2.31 1.59 15.30
N GLY A 311 -1.26 2.26 15.79
CA GLY A 311 -0.78 2.11 17.17
C GLY A 311 -0.15 0.74 17.48
N MET A 312 0.21 -0.02 16.44
CA MET A 312 0.81 -1.35 16.60
C MET A 312 2.31 -1.28 16.93
N VAL A 313 2.99 -0.24 16.44
CA VAL A 313 4.44 -0.10 16.58
C VAL A 313 4.81 1.34 16.94
N SER A 314 5.82 1.51 17.78
CA SER A 314 6.34 2.83 18.12
C SER A 314 7.15 3.44 16.97
N ARG A 315 7.17 4.76 16.87
CA ARG A 315 8.00 5.45 15.88
C ARG A 315 9.49 5.12 16.00
N GLU A 316 9.98 4.92 17.23
CA GLU A 316 11.37 4.53 17.47
C GLU A 316 11.70 3.15 16.87
N LYS A 317 10.79 2.18 17.01
CA LYS A 317 10.95 0.87 16.36
C LYS A 317 10.90 1.01 14.84
N VAL A 318 10.02 1.86 14.31
CA VAL A 318 9.99 2.13 12.86
C VAL A 318 11.31 2.74 12.38
N ASP A 319 11.79 3.79 13.02
CA ASP A 319 13.05 4.45 12.66
C ASP A 319 14.24 3.48 12.75
N SER A 320 14.25 2.60 13.75
CA SER A 320 15.27 1.54 13.89
C SER A 320 15.25 0.56 12.71
N VAL A 321 14.08 0.03 12.36
CA VAL A 321 13.93 -0.92 11.23
C VAL A 321 14.27 -0.22 9.91
N LEU A 322 13.77 0.99 9.65
CA LEU A 322 14.10 1.72 8.43
C LEU A 322 15.59 2.06 8.32
N THR A 323 16.29 2.23 9.45
CA THR A 323 17.75 2.42 9.48
C THR A 323 18.49 1.12 9.10
N GLU A 324 18.10 0.00 9.72
CA GLU A 324 18.66 -1.32 9.43
C GLU A 324 18.44 -1.73 7.96
N TYR A 325 17.25 -1.43 7.44
CA TYR A 325 16.81 -1.76 6.09
C TYR A 325 17.03 -0.59 5.10
N SER A 326 17.84 0.41 5.46
CA SER A 326 17.97 1.70 4.74
C SER A 326 18.27 1.60 3.24
N ARG A 327 18.91 0.52 2.79
CA ARG A 327 19.21 0.27 1.37
C ARG A 327 17.97 -0.06 0.53
N PHE A 328 16.90 -0.53 1.15
CA PHE A 328 15.70 -1.03 0.48
C PHE A 328 14.41 -0.62 1.20
N ALA A 329 14.50 0.25 2.20
CA ALA A 329 13.38 0.72 3.00
C ALA A 329 12.25 1.36 2.16
N TYR A 330 12.61 1.93 1.01
CA TYR A 330 11.71 2.59 0.07
C TYR A 330 11.50 1.81 -1.24
N ASN A 331 12.10 0.62 -1.36
CA ASN A 331 11.89 -0.22 -2.52
C ASN A 331 10.49 -0.84 -2.48
N GLU A 332 9.94 -1.08 -3.67
CA GLU A 332 8.70 -1.83 -3.82
C GLU A 332 8.88 -3.25 -3.27
N LEU A 333 8.00 -3.65 -2.36
CA LEU A 333 7.81 -5.00 -1.88
C LEU A 333 6.80 -5.70 -2.77
N THR A 334 7.16 -6.89 -3.20
CA THR A 334 6.20 -7.82 -3.79
C THR A 334 5.23 -8.33 -2.71
N PRO A 335 4.05 -8.87 -3.07
CA PRO A 335 3.04 -9.30 -2.10
C PRO A 335 3.53 -10.29 -1.04
N HIS A 336 4.48 -11.16 -1.39
CA HIS A 336 5.04 -12.16 -0.45
C HIS A 336 6.13 -11.57 0.46
N GLU A 337 6.71 -10.42 0.13
CA GLU A 337 7.68 -9.73 0.98
C GLU A 337 6.99 -8.84 2.04
N VAL A 338 5.72 -8.49 1.82
CA VAL A 338 4.95 -7.64 2.74
C VAL A 338 4.80 -8.28 4.13
N PRO A 339 4.43 -9.57 4.29
CA PRO A 339 4.39 -10.22 5.60
C PRO A 339 5.76 -10.28 6.30
N GLY A 340 6.86 -10.47 5.56
CA GLY A 340 8.21 -10.40 6.11
C GLY A 340 8.58 -9.00 6.64
N ALA A 341 8.04 -7.94 6.02
CA ALA A 341 8.15 -6.60 6.59
C ALA A 341 7.38 -6.46 7.92
N LEU A 342 6.17 -7.03 8.02
CA LEU A 342 5.40 -7.07 9.29
C LEU A 342 6.16 -7.78 10.41
N GLU A 343 6.81 -8.90 10.10
CA GLU A 343 7.68 -9.63 11.03
C GLU A 343 8.87 -8.76 11.49
N SER A 344 9.54 -8.07 10.56
CA SER A 344 10.66 -7.17 10.88
C SER A 344 10.27 -6.03 11.84
N PHE A 345 9.03 -5.54 11.73
CA PHE A 345 8.46 -4.55 12.64
C PHE A 345 8.01 -5.14 13.99
N GLY A 346 7.97 -6.48 14.12
CA GLY A 346 7.63 -7.18 15.36
C GLY A 346 6.12 -7.27 15.58
N VAL A 347 5.34 -7.43 14.51
CA VAL A 347 3.88 -7.66 14.60
C VAL A 347 3.44 -8.97 13.94
N ALA A 348 4.39 -9.76 13.46
CA ALA A 348 4.14 -11.06 12.88
C ALA A 348 5.30 -12.02 13.22
N ILE A 349 5.05 -13.31 13.02
CA ILE A 349 6.03 -14.39 13.07
C ILE A 349 5.92 -15.22 11.79
N SER A 350 6.98 -15.94 11.43
CA SER A 350 7.00 -16.83 10.28
C SER A 350 7.30 -18.28 10.67
N ALA A 351 6.59 -19.21 10.05
CA ALA A 351 6.97 -20.61 10.00
C ALA A 351 7.73 -20.85 8.69
N HIS A 352 9.02 -21.18 8.80
CA HIS A 352 9.87 -21.39 7.64
C HIS A 352 9.44 -22.59 6.81
N ALA A 353 9.45 -22.42 5.49
CA ALA A 353 9.08 -23.47 4.54
C ALA A 353 10.28 -24.20 3.93
N ASP A 354 11.50 -23.78 4.24
CA ASP A 354 12.74 -24.49 3.86
C ASP A 354 13.14 -25.52 4.92
N ASP A 355 14.23 -26.26 4.66
CA ASP A 355 14.73 -27.26 5.58
C ASP A 355 15.17 -26.68 6.94
N VAL A 356 14.78 -27.37 8.01
CA VAL A 356 15.17 -27.04 9.39
C VAL A 356 16.07 -28.13 9.97
N ASP A 357 17.12 -27.71 10.67
CA ASP A 357 18.09 -28.62 11.28
C ASP A 357 17.54 -29.36 12.52
N ASP A 358 16.52 -28.77 13.19
CA ASP A 358 15.93 -29.26 14.43
C ASP A 358 14.45 -28.89 14.51
N LEU A 359 13.56 -29.88 14.31
CA LEU A 359 12.11 -29.67 14.36
C LEU A 359 11.64 -29.20 15.75
N GLU A 360 12.08 -29.85 16.83
CA GLU A 360 11.66 -29.49 18.19
C GLU A 360 12.15 -28.07 18.53
N GLY A 361 13.40 -27.76 18.18
CA GLY A 361 13.97 -26.42 18.32
C GLY A 361 13.20 -25.37 17.51
N SER A 362 12.77 -25.69 16.30
CA SER A 362 12.03 -24.78 15.42
C SER A 362 10.61 -24.50 15.94
N TYR A 363 9.87 -25.53 16.38
CA TYR A 363 8.58 -25.33 17.07
C TYR A 363 8.74 -24.53 18.35
N THR A 364 9.81 -24.79 19.10
CA THR A 364 10.11 -24.06 20.34
C THR A 364 10.34 -22.58 20.06
N SER A 365 11.15 -22.23 19.05
CA SER A 365 11.39 -20.83 18.67
C SER A 365 10.10 -20.15 18.24
N LEU A 366 9.34 -20.79 17.34
CA LEU A 366 8.08 -20.24 16.82
C LEU A 366 7.07 -19.94 17.93
N LEU A 367 6.85 -20.90 18.84
CA LEU A 367 5.92 -20.71 19.97
C LEU A 367 6.39 -19.64 20.95
N GLN A 368 7.70 -19.52 21.17
CA GLN A 368 8.27 -18.50 22.06
C GLN A 368 8.18 -17.10 21.44
N GLU A 369 8.42 -16.98 20.13
CA GLU A 369 8.24 -15.73 19.38
C GLU A 369 6.78 -15.30 19.38
N ALA A 370 5.85 -16.24 19.16
CA ALA A 370 4.41 -15.98 19.27
C ALA A 370 4.03 -15.46 20.67
N ALA A 371 4.50 -16.13 21.72
CA ALA A 371 4.25 -15.73 23.10
C ALA A 371 4.79 -14.33 23.41
N ALA A 372 5.97 -13.98 22.87
CA ALA A 372 6.61 -12.69 23.09
C ALA A 372 5.78 -11.52 22.53
N LEU A 373 4.98 -11.74 21.47
CA LEU A 373 4.08 -10.72 20.91
C LEU A 373 2.86 -10.41 21.80
N THR A 374 2.52 -11.30 22.73
CA THR A 374 1.32 -11.15 23.59
C THR A 374 1.53 -10.24 24.80
N ASP A 375 2.68 -9.55 24.89
CA ASP A 375 3.07 -8.71 26.04
C ASP A 375 2.95 -9.43 27.40
N GLY A 376 3.11 -10.76 27.40
CA GLY A 376 3.04 -11.62 28.58
C GLY A 376 1.65 -12.15 28.94
N ALA A 377 0.63 -11.91 28.10
CA ALA A 377 -0.69 -12.54 28.29
C ALA A 377 -0.65 -14.07 28.12
N VAL A 378 0.27 -14.55 27.28
CA VAL A 378 0.54 -15.97 27.07
C VAL A 378 2.01 -16.27 27.34
N THR A 379 2.26 -17.30 28.14
CA THR A 379 3.59 -17.90 28.35
C THR A 379 3.60 -19.31 27.81
N ILE A 380 4.63 -19.66 27.03
CA ILE A 380 4.86 -21.02 26.56
C ILE A 380 6.12 -21.59 27.23
N THR A 381 5.97 -22.78 27.83
CA THR A 381 7.09 -23.54 28.42
C THR A 381 6.99 -25.02 28.05
N ASP A 382 8.06 -25.77 28.35
CA ASP A 382 8.07 -27.24 28.26
C ASP A 382 7.66 -27.77 26.86
N VAL A 383 8.14 -27.11 25.80
CA VAL A 383 7.90 -27.53 24.43
C VAL A 383 8.70 -28.79 24.15
N THR A 384 8.01 -29.83 23.70
CA THR A 384 8.61 -31.12 23.39
C THR A 384 7.90 -31.77 22.22
N LEU A 385 8.67 -32.37 21.31
CA LEU A 385 8.15 -33.13 20.19
C LEU A 385 8.46 -34.62 20.41
N HIS A 386 7.42 -35.45 20.49
CA HIS A 386 7.57 -36.86 20.83
C HIS A 386 6.78 -37.75 19.86
N GLY A 387 7.38 -38.85 19.41
CA GLY A 387 6.81 -39.72 18.36
C GLY A 387 7.87 -40.07 17.31
N GLY A 388 7.46 -40.55 16.12
CA GLY A 388 8.43 -40.65 15.02
C GLY A 388 8.07 -41.47 13.76
N GLU A 389 8.55 -40.93 12.64
CA GLU A 389 8.38 -41.27 11.22
C GLU A 389 7.01 -40.87 10.66
N TYR A 390 6.57 -39.64 11.02
CA TYR A 390 5.54 -38.81 10.36
C TYR A 390 4.14 -38.85 10.96
N GLY A 391 4.12 -38.80 12.29
CA GLY A 391 2.94 -38.81 13.16
C GLY A 391 3.38 -38.48 14.58
N GLU A 392 4.10 -37.38 14.73
CA GLU A 392 4.63 -36.88 16.00
C GLU A 392 3.56 -36.07 16.75
N ILE A 393 3.71 -35.98 18.07
CA ILE A 393 2.86 -35.20 18.95
C ILE A 393 3.69 -34.08 19.54
N LEU A 394 3.26 -32.84 19.30
CA LEU A 394 3.81 -31.63 19.91
C LEU A 394 3.08 -31.38 21.23
N GLU A 395 3.83 -31.32 22.32
CA GLU A 395 3.33 -30.93 23.64
C GLU A 395 3.99 -29.65 24.12
N PHE A 396 3.22 -28.76 24.72
CA PHE A 396 3.73 -27.55 25.37
C PHE A 396 2.78 -27.07 26.47
N ALA A 397 3.29 -26.31 27.43
CA ALA A 397 2.48 -25.71 28.48
C ALA A 397 2.16 -24.24 28.15
N ARG A 398 0.87 -23.95 27.93
CA ARG A 398 0.33 -22.59 27.79
C ARG A 398 -0.16 -22.10 29.15
N ASN A 399 0.46 -21.07 29.70
CA ASN A 399 0.15 -20.54 31.04
C ASN A 399 0.11 -21.66 32.11
N GLY A 400 1.00 -22.66 31.98
CA GLY A 400 1.07 -23.83 32.85
C GLY A 400 0.03 -24.94 32.57
N VAL A 401 -0.80 -24.80 31.54
CA VAL A 401 -1.78 -25.81 31.09
C VAL A 401 -1.23 -26.55 29.88
N LEU A 402 -1.20 -27.88 29.96
CA LEU A 402 -0.72 -28.73 28.87
C LEU A 402 -1.63 -28.60 27.63
N VAL A 403 -1.01 -28.35 26.49
CA VAL A 403 -1.58 -28.40 25.14
C VAL A 403 -0.88 -29.52 24.39
N THR A 404 -1.65 -30.26 23.60
CA THR A 404 -1.19 -31.39 22.79
C THR A 404 -1.73 -31.20 21.38
N GLN A 405 -0.85 -31.27 20.38
CA GLN A 405 -1.18 -31.11 18.97
C GLN A 405 -0.58 -32.27 18.18
N ASP A 406 -1.38 -32.90 17.32
CA ASP A 406 -0.89 -33.90 16.37
C ASP A 406 -0.19 -33.19 15.20
N THR A 407 0.90 -33.78 14.71
CA THR A 407 1.67 -33.29 13.55
C THR A 407 1.85 -34.40 12.52
N GLU A 408 1.78 -34.04 11.24
CA GLU A 408 1.95 -34.88 10.07
C GLU A 408 3.12 -34.39 9.20
N HIS A 409 4.33 -34.44 9.76
CA HIS A 409 5.54 -34.09 9.00
C HIS A 409 5.68 -35.01 7.78
N HIS A 410 6.08 -34.50 6.61
CA HIS A 410 6.39 -35.36 5.45
C HIS A 410 7.87 -35.75 5.34
N SER A 411 8.70 -35.12 6.17
CA SER A 411 10.15 -35.31 6.27
C SER A 411 10.63 -34.82 7.63
N PHE A 412 11.79 -35.30 8.09
CA PHE A 412 12.36 -34.93 9.39
C PHE A 412 12.97 -33.52 9.41
N ASP A 413 13.01 -32.84 8.25
CA ASP A 413 13.60 -31.50 8.08
C ASP A 413 12.56 -30.44 7.71
N TYR A 414 11.25 -30.72 7.75
CA TYR A 414 10.23 -29.74 7.34
C TYR A 414 9.16 -29.60 8.41
N LEU A 415 8.84 -28.35 8.75
CA LEU A 415 7.73 -28.03 9.64
C LEU A 415 6.39 -28.45 9.02
N ASP A 416 5.46 -28.87 9.87
CA ASP A 416 4.08 -29.10 9.46
C ASP A 416 3.28 -27.80 9.56
N HIS A 417 3.19 -27.09 8.44
CA HIS A 417 2.46 -25.82 8.34
C HIS A 417 0.96 -25.95 8.65
N LEU A 418 0.36 -27.13 8.43
CA LEU A 418 -1.04 -27.35 8.77
C LEU A 418 -1.20 -27.44 10.29
N ALA A 419 -0.38 -28.26 10.95
CA ALA A 419 -0.38 -28.34 12.41
C ALA A 419 -0.08 -26.98 13.06
N ILE A 420 0.84 -26.19 12.48
CA ILE A 420 1.11 -24.82 12.92
C ILE A 420 -0.14 -23.95 12.84
N SER A 421 -0.83 -23.98 11.70
CA SER A 421 -2.08 -23.23 11.53
C SER A 421 -3.14 -23.65 12.55
N GLU A 422 -3.18 -24.92 12.94
CA GLU A 422 -4.15 -25.43 13.92
C GLU A 422 -3.81 -25.01 15.35
N PHE A 423 -2.54 -25.15 15.77
CA PHE A 423 -2.16 -24.78 17.14
C PHE A 423 -2.02 -23.28 17.35
N MET A 424 -1.90 -22.46 16.30
CA MET A 424 -1.73 -21.01 16.46
C MET A 424 -2.89 -20.37 17.22
N GLY A 425 -4.12 -20.89 17.07
CA GLY A 425 -5.26 -20.44 17.89
C GLY A 425 -5.12 -20.72 19.39
N HIS A 426 -4.21 -21.62 19.80
CA HIS A 426 -3.90 -21.84 21.22
C HIS A 426 -2.98 -20.77 21.80
N VAL A 427 -2.20 -20.06 20.99
CA VAL A 427 -1.33 -18.98 21.48
C VAL A 427 -2.03 -17.62 21.50
N ASP A 428 -3.27 -17.53 21.03
CA ASP A 428 -4.11 -16.35 21.20
C ASP A 428 -4.36 -16.06 22.70
N PRO A 429 -4.31 -14.78 23.13
CA PRO A 429 -4.79 -14.36 24.45
C PRO A 429 -6.27 -14.68 24.69
N ASP A 430 -6.71 -14.54 25.94
CA ASP A 430 -8.14 -14.55 26.25
C ASP A 430 -8.80 -13.28 25.68
N PRO A 431 -9.84 -13.38 24.82
CA PRO A 431 -10.45 -12.22 24.16
C PRO A 431 -11.09 -11.21 25.13
N ASP A 432 -11.37 -11.60 26.38
CA ASP A 432 -11.88 -10.69 27.41
C ASP A 432 -10.76 -9.76 27.96
N ASP A 433 -9.49 -10.16 27.85
CA ASP A 433 -8.32 -9.41 28.34
C ASP A 433 -7.56 -8.71 27.20
N ASP A 434 -7.41 -9.36 26.05
CA ASP A 434 -6.73 -8.82 24.86
C ASP A 434 -7.42 -9.34 23.60
N THR A 435 -7.91 -8.42 22.76
CA THR A 435 -8.67 -8.77 21.54
C THR A 435 -7.77 -9.12 20.36
N ARG A 436 -6.44 -9.00 20.51
CA ARG A 436 -5.48 -9.38 19.48
C ARG A 436 -5.44 -10.90 19.32
N ARG A 437 -5.25 -11.36 18.09
CA ARG A 437 -5.08 -12.77 17.73
C ARG A 437 -4.16 -12.91 16.53
N PHE A 438 -3.67 -14.12 16.30
CA PHE A 438 -2.89 -14.47 15.14
C PHE A 438 -3.78 -14.74 13.94
N TYR A 439 -3.51 -14.03 12.84
CA TYR A 439 -4.15 -14.23 11.55
C TYR A 439 -3.14 -14.82 10.57
N LEU A 440 -3.52 -15.88 9.86
CA LEU A 440 -2.69 -16.40 8.77
C LEU A 440 -2.72 -15.40 7.61
N ALA A 441 -1.56 -14.88 7.23
CA ALA A 441 -1.44 -13.96 6.11
C ALA A 441 -1.31 -14.74 4.79
N ASP A 442 -2.34 -14.59 3.96
CA ASP A 442 -2.39 -15.11 2.61
C ASP A 442 -2.10 -14.00 1.58
N PHE A 443 -1.39 -14.36 0.52
CA PHE A 443 -0.87 -13.43 -0.49
C PHE A 443 -0.75 -14.09 -1.87
N VAL A 444 -0.34 -13.30 -2.87
CA VAL A 444 -0.20 -13.78 -4.25
C VAL A 444 1.05 -14.66 -4.39
N TYR A 445 0.85 -15.98 -4.50
CA TYR A 445 1.93 -16.95 -4.70
C TYR A 445 2.40 -17.04 -6.16
N LEU A 446 3.72 -17.16 -6.34
CA LEU A 446 4.35 -17.63 -7.57
C LEU A 446 4.52 -19.15 -7.55
N ARG A 447 4.27 -19.82 -8.69
CA ARG A 447 4.23 -21.29 -8.79
C ARG A 447 5.48 -22.02 -8.30
N GLU A 448 6.64 -21.46 -8.59
CA GLU A 448 7.93 -22.16 -8.48
C GLU A 448 8.74 -21.67 -7.27
N ALA A 449 8.07 -21.04 -6.31
CA ALA A 449 8.69 -20.53 -5.10
C ALA A 449 8.09 -21.20 -3.88
N THR A 450 8.95 -21.39 -2.90
CA THR A 450 8.63 -21.85 -1.55
C THR A 450 8.42 -20.62 -0.68
N TYR A 451 7.41 -20.63 0.19
CA TYR A 451 7.04 -19.48 1.00
C TYR A 451 6.78 -19.87 2.42
N ASP A 452 7.32 -19.08 3.33
CA ASP A 452 7.03 -19.17 4.74
C ASP A 452 5.54 -18.85 5.00
N SER A 453 4.98 -19.44 6.05
CA SER A 453 3.64 -19.09 6.53
C SER A 453 3.76 -18.01 7.60
N TYR A 454 3.14 -16.87 7.36
CA TYR A 454 3.21 -15.72 8.26
C TYR A 454 1.95 -15.60 9.10
N TYR A 455 2.11 -15.33 10.39
CA TYR A 455 1.01 -15.13 11.32
C TYR A 455 1.10 -13.73 11.91
N VAL A 456 0.13 -12.87 11.58
CA VAL A 456 0.09 -11.46 11.98
C VAL A 456 -0.73 -11.33 13.27
N PHE A 457 -0.15 -10.73 14.29
CA PHE A 457 -0.80 -10.50 15.58
C PHE A 457 -1.45 -9.12 15.62
N ALA A 458 -2.78 -9.08 15.56
CA ALA A 458 -3.53 -7.83 15.41
C ALA A 458 -4.93 -7.92 16.05
N THR A 459 -5.55 -6.78 16.38
CA THR A 459 -7.00 -6.76 16.67
C THR A 459 -7.80 -6.96 15.38
N PRO A 460 -9.10 -7.31 15.47
CA PRO A 460 -9.94 -7.47 14.27
C PRO A 460 -10.00 -6.20 13.42
N GLU A 461 -10.06 -5.03 14.06
CA GLU A 461 -10.08 -3.74 13.37
C GLU A 461 -8.75 -3.46 12.68
N GLN A 462 -7.63 -3.76 13.33
CA GLN A 462 -6.30 -3.62 12.75
C GLN A 462 -6.12 -4.56 11.55
N ALA A 463 -6.52 -5.83 11.68
CA ALA A 463 -6.45 -6.81 10.59
C ALA A 463 -7.23 -6.33 9.36
N THR A 464 -8.47 -5.84 9.54
CA THR A 464 -9.26 -5.28 8.42
C THR A 464 -8.56 -4.12 7.72
N VAL A 465 -7.85 -3.25 8.46
CA VAL A 465 -7.09 -2.15 7.83
C VAL A 465 -5.85 -2.68 7.12
N LEU A 466 -5.12 -3.64 7.70
CA LEU A 466 -3.96 -4.26 7.06
C LEU A 466 -4.33 -4.96 5.74
N GLU A 467 -5.42 -5.73 5.71
CA GLU A 467 -5.92 -6.34 4.47
C GLU A 467 -6.21 -5.31 3.39
N LYS A 468 -6.88 -4.23 3.78
CA LYS A 468 -7.28 -3.14 2.88
C LYS A 468 -6.06 -2.39 2.33
N GLU A 469 -5.15 -2.00 3.19
CA GLU A 469 -4.05 -1.08 2.81
C GLU A 469 -2.77 -1.79 2.33
N LEU A 470 -2.58 -3.06 2.71
CA LEU A 470 -1.40 -3.84 2.29
C LEU A 470 -1.71 -4.90 1.23
N GLY A 471 -2.99 -5.12 0.89
CA GLY A 471 -3.38 -6.10 -0.12
C GLY A 471 -3.27 -7.56 0.34
N LEU A 472 -3.23 -7.79 1.66
CA LEU A 472 -3.21 -9.12 2.28
C LEU A 472 -4.63 -9.68 2.44
N ASP A 473 -4.72 -10.98 2.69
CA ASP A 473 -5.93 -11.67 3.15
C ASP A 473 -5.57 -12.32 4.50
N LEU A 474 -6.20 -11.87 5.59
CA LEU A 474 -5.86 -12.24 6.96
C LEU A 474 -6.97 -13.13 7.52
N ARG A 475 -6.69 -14.42 7.67
CA ARG A 475 -7.68 -15.45 8.03
C ARG A 475 -7.58 -15.95 9.45
#